data_AF-A0A183GFU5-F1
#
_entry.id   AF-A0A183GFU5-F1
#
_cell.length_a   1.000
_cell.length_b   1.000
_cell.length_c   1.000
_cell.angle_alpha   90.00
_cell.angle_beta   90.00
_cell.angle_gamma   90.00
#
_symmetry.space_group_name_H-M   'P 1'
#
loop_
_entity.id
_entity.type
_entity.pdbx_description
1 polymer ?
#
loop_
_entity_poly.entity_id
_entity_poly.type
_entity_poly.pdbx_seq_one_letter_code
_entity_poly.pdbx_strand_id
1 'polypeptide(L)'
;MSPETSEHATTRIGCPRLKRCGSVPALTVIVTYAPTSDYDDEEVEAFYVDLDKFYKEDHTFYKVIVGDFNAKIGPRRSPEELHIRTHGLEWKSKKPPSLRWTWESPGGQFHNEIDHIIFNRKYCLTDVSVVPKFYTGSDHRLLRARFRFSRQGEKAAKFKKRSPRTTINWDLYTSLVGLWEDAVMDNVDEEYDRFVHHLHDSAKGAESLKTTKRRLSPETLELIRQRGAARASGNYQLTSELAKLCRAAIKEDLKERRAEVLAEAAEAGLSIRNARRNFANFKTKMTALRRPDGTVTSSRRTMEKVIHDFYPISSIATSTCSHISQGGCVVPSVLPSEIQHSISSVKKRTAPGPDPPVLIHTLARLFSRYLSECMVPSQWKTSTTVLLYKRRDVHDIGNYRPICLLSVVYKLFTRVILNRISRTLDEGQPCEQAGFRREFSTIDHIHTITKLIEVSREYKLSLCLTFIDLKKAFDPVEAEPTIEALLTQGVPTQSIRALRELHNGFTTKISPFYNDVIVK
;
A
#
# COMPACT_ATOMS: atom_id res chain seq x y z
N MET A 1 -6.57 -34.87 10.10
CA MET A 1 -6.04 -33.70 9.36
C MET A 1 -5.21 -34.27 8.23
N SER A 2 -5.21 -33.64 7.07
CA SER A 2 -4.36 -34.09 5.96
C SER A 2 -3.17 -33.13 5.89
N PRO A 3 -1.92 -33.63 5.89
CA PRO A 3 -0.77 -32.78 5.64
C PRO A 3 -0.80 -32.29 4.18
N GLU A 4 -0.81 -30.98 3.96
CA GLU A 4 -0.43 -30.39 2.67
C GLU A 4 1.09 -30.16 2.73
N THR A 5 1.83 -30.62 1.72
CA THR A 5 3.30 -30.48 1.62
C THR A 5 3.71 -29.03 1.83
N SER A 6 4.63 -28.80 2.76
CA SER A 6 5.22 -27.50 3.08
C SER A 6 6.67 -27.47 2.62
N GLU A 7 7.02 -26.43 1.86
CA GLU A 7 8.23 -26.35 1.02
C GLU A 7 9.40 -25.58 1.69
N HIS A 8 9.32 -25.25 2.98
CA HIS A 8 10.37 -24.49 3.64
C HIS A 8 10.71 -25.07 5.01
N ALA A 9 11.89 -25.68 5.09
CA ALA A 9 12.50 -26.18 6.31
C ALA A 9 13.96 -25.70 6.35
N THR A 10 14.36 -25.06 7.46
CA THR A 10 15.78 -25.03 7.83
C THR A 10 16.07 -26.29 8.64
N THR A 11 17.33 -26.54 8.99
CA THR A 11 17.71 -27.66 9.87
C THR A 11 17.02 -27.61 11.25
N ARG A 12 16.61 -26.42 11.70
CA ARG A 12 16.04 -26.16 13.04
C ARG A 12 14.56 -25.76 13.05
N ILE A 13 13.96 -25.41 11.91
CA ILE A 13 12.58 -24.93 11.81
C ILE A 13 11.84 -25.67 10.70
N GLY A 14 10.73 -26.33 11.06
CA GLY A 14 9.78 -26.93 10.12
C GLY A 14 8.42 -26.23 10.18
N CYS A 15 7.75 -26.06 9.04
CA CYS A 15 6.47 -25.32 9.00
C CYS A 15 5.31 -26.15 8.40
N PRO A 16 4.87 -27.26 9.02
CA PRO A 16 3.73 -28.02 8.51
C PRO A 16 2.42 -27.21 8.51
N ARG A 17 1.71 -27.27 7.39
CA ARG A 17 0.36 -26.72 7.25
C ARG A 17 -0.68 -27.82 7.35
N LEU A 18 -1.57 -27.68 8.33
CA LEU A 18 -2.64 -28.62 8.59
C LEU A 18 -3.96 -28.05 8.10
N LYS A 19 -4.57 -28.74 7.15
CA LYS A 19 -5.92 -28.45 6.66
C LYS A 19 -6.87 -29.53 7.14
N ARG A 20 -8.02 -29.12 7.67
CA ARG A 20 -9.08 -30.04 8.10
C ARG A 20 -10.08 -30.18 6.96
N CYS A 21 -10.54 -31.39 6.67
CA CYS A 21 -11.63 -31.62 5.71
C CYS A 21 -12.88 -30.82 6.13
N GLY A 22 -13.44 -30.04 5.20
CA GLY A 22 -14.59 -29.14 5.42
C GLY A 22 -14.23 -27.65 5.41
N SER A 23 -15.16 -26.81 5.88
CA SER A 23 -15.05 -25.33 5.83
C SER A 23 -14.31 -24.70 7.02
N VAL A 24 -13.34 -25.42 7.61
CA VAL A 24 -12.61 -24.99 8.81
C VAL A 24 -11.28 -24.33 8.41
N PRO A 25 -10.82 -23.27 9.11
CA PRO A 25 -9.61 -22.55 8.72
C PRO A 25 -8.35 -23.42 8.81
N ALA A 26 -7.39 -23.16 7.92
CA ALA A 26 -6.06 -23.78 7.96
C ALA A 26 -5.29 -23.36 9.22
N LEU A 27 -4.53 -24.29 9.78
CA LEU A 27 -3.65 -24.12 10.93
C LEU A 27 -2.21 -24.28 10.46
N THR A 28 -1.38 -23.27 10.67
CA THR A 28 0.07 -23.43 10.51
C THR A 28 0.67 -23.82 11.85
N VAL A 29 1.45 -24.89 11.86
CA VAL A 29 2.27 -25.30 12.98
C VAL A 29 3.73 -25.05 12.60
N ILE A 30 4.43 -24.25 13.38
CA ILE A 30 5.86 -24.00 13.24
C ILE A 30 6.54 -24.85 14.31
N VAL A 31 7.27 -25.86 13.89
CA VAL A 31 8.06 -26.74 14.76
C VAL A 31 9.47 -26.16 14.87
N THR A 32 9.94 -25.91 16.08
CA THR A 32 11.25 -25.28 16.33
C THR A 32 12.13 -26.15 17.20
N TYR A 33 13.43 -26.13 16.91
CA TYR A 33 14.47 -26.71 17.75
C TYR A 33 15.57 -25.67 17.96
N ALA A 34 15.50 -24.93 19.05
CA ALA A 34 16.42 -23.84 19.33
C ALA A 34 17.84 -24.34 19.63
N PRO A 35 18.88 -23.56 19.30
CA PRO A 35 20.24 -23.87 19.74
C PRO A 35 20.37 -23.93 21.27
N THR A 36 21.23 -24.79 21.77
CA THR A 36 21.60 -24.83 23.20
C THR A 36 22.55 -23.67 23.52
N SER A 37 22.81 -23.42 24.82
CA SER A 37 23.76 -22.40 25.28
C SER A 37 25.21 -22.62 24.86
N ASP A 38 25.52 -23.79 24.28
CA ASP A 38 26.87 -24.14 23.83
C ASP A 38 27.15 -23.69 22.38
N TYR A 39 26.13 -23.19 21.69
CA TYR A 39 26.26 -22.59 20.36
C TYR A 39 26.65 -21.12 20.47
N ASP A 40 27.28 -20.58 19.42
CA ASP A 40 27.64 -19.16 19.37
C ASP A 40 26.41 -18.25 19.31
N ASP A 41 26.57 -17.01 19.78
CA ASP A 41 25.49 -16.02 19.83
C ASP A 41 24.98 -15.66 18.42
N GLU A 42 25.80 -15.83 17.39
CA GLU A 42 25.47 -15.53 15.99
C GLU A 42 24.46 -16.54 15.43
N GLU A 43 24.63 -17.83 15.73
CA GLU A 43 23.72 -18.93 15.39
C GLU A 43 22.41 -18.82 16.17
N VAL A 44 22.47 -18.39 17.44
CA VAL A 44 21.28 -18.13 18.26
C VAL A 44 20.47 -16.98 17.66
N GLU A 45 21.10 -15.86 17.30
CA GLU A 45 20.44 -14.72 16.69
C GLU A 45 19.87 -15.08 15.31
N ALA A 46 20.63 -15.80 14.48
CA ALA A 46 20.18 -16.29 13.18
C ALA A 46 18.92 -17.15 13.30
N PHE A 47 18.85 -18.03 14.29
CA PHE A 47 17.65 -18.83 14.57
C PHE A 47 16.43 -17.95 14.88
N TYR A 48 16.58 -16.90 15.70
CA TYR A 48 15.46 -16.02 16.04
C TYR A 48 15.03 -15.14 14.86
N VAL A 49 15.97 -14.66 14.05
CA VAL A 49 15.70 -13.92 12.81
C VAL A 49 14.91 -14.80 11.82
N ASP A 50 15.34 -16.05 11.62
CA ASP A 50 14.63 -17.00 10.78
C ASP A 50 13.24 -17.32 11.32
N LEU A 51 13.10 -17.55 12.63
CA LEU A 51 11.80 -17.80 13.26
C LEU A 51 10.83 -16.63 13.08
N ASP A 52 11.28 -15.39 13.27
CA ASP A 52 10.47 -14.19 13.07
C ASP A 52 10.09 -14.02 11.59
N LYS A 53 11.02 -14.27 10.67
CA LYS A 53 10.76 -14.28 9.23
C LYS A 53 9.67 -15.29 8.86
N PHE A 54 9.82 -16.57 9.26
CA PHE A 54 8.81 -17.61 9.02
C PHE A 54 7.45 -17.26 9.63
N TYR A 55 7.46 -16.71 10.84
CA TYR A 55 6.24 -16.28 11.51
C TYR A 55 5.56 -15.12 10.77
N LYS A 56 6.30 -14.16 10.20
CA LYS A 56 5.75 -13.02 9.45
C LYS A 56 5.28 -13.40 8.04
N GLU A 57 6.02 -14.25 7.34
CA GLU A 57 5.70 -14.70 5.97
C GLU A 57 4.43 -15.55 5.90
N ASP A 58 4.13 -16.34 6.94
CA ASP A 58 2.90 -17.12 6.97
C ASP A 58 1.67 -16.21 7.17
N HIS A 59 0.61 -16.39 6.39
CA HIS A 59 -0.59 -15.54 6.48
C HIS A 59 -1.83 -16.28 7.02
N THR A 60 -1.64 -17.47 7.61
CA THR A 60 -2.76 -18.21 8.20
C THR A 60 -3.30 -17.52 9.44
N PHE A 61 -4.60 -17.68 9.66
CA PHE A 61 -5.29 -17.00 10.77
C PHE A 61 -4.91 -17.58 12.14
N TYR A 62 -4.68 -18.89 12.20
CA TYR A 62 -4.24 -19.64 13.38
C TYR A 62 -2.82 -20.14 13.18
N LYS A 63 -1.92 -19.74 14.08
CA LYS A 63 -0.51 -20.13 14.08
C LYS A 63 -0.13 -20.65 15.46
N VAL A 64 0.50 -21.81 15.49
CA VAL A 64 1.08 -22.41 16.69
C VAL A 64 2.58 -22.55 16.45
N ILE A 65 3.41 -22.15 17.42
CA ILE A 65 4.83 -22.50 17.46
C ILE A 65 4.97 -23.58 18.53
N VAL A 66 5.63 -24.69 18.21
CA VAL A 66 5.82 -25.83 19.12
C VAL A 66 7.27 -26.27 19.04
N GLY A 67 7.88 -26.54 20.18
CA GLY A 67 9.13 -27.28 20.20
C GLY A 67 10.01 -26.89 21.36
N ASP A 68 11.27 -27.32 21.25
CA ASP A 68 12.29 -27.13 22.26
C ASP A 68 12.95 -25.76 22.05
N PHE A 69 12.86 -24.91 23.06
CA PHE A 69 13.45 -23.57 23.04
C PHE A 69 14.76 -23.48 23.82
N ASN A 70 15.19 -24.54 24.50
CA ASN A 70 16.40 -24.56 25.34
C ASN A 70 16.51 -23.37 26.32
N ALA A 71 15.39 -22.75 26.68
CA ALA A 71 15.33 -21.51 27.44
C ALA A 71 14.49 -21.70 28.71
N LYS A 72 15.03 -21.26 29.86
CA LYS A 72 14.29 -21.18 31.12
C LYS A 72 13.57 -19.84 31.19
N ILE A 73 12.25 -19.86 31.36
CA ILE A 73 11.48 -18.62 31.58
C ILE A 73 11.88 -18.04 32.95
N GLY A 74 12.63 -16.94 32.95
CA GLY A 74 13.06 -16.26 34.18
C GLY A 74 11.89 -15.65 34.98
N PRO A 75 12.08 -15.40 36.29
CA PRO A 75 11.11 -14.64 37.07
C PRO A 75 11.02 -13.21 36.56
N ARG A 76 9.81 -12.68 36.42
CA ARG A 76 9.54 -11.32 35.95
C ARG A 76 10.12 -10.29 36.94
N ARG A 77 10.86 -9.31 36.44
CA ARG A 77 11.58 -8.33 37.25
C ARG A 77 10.87 -6.97 37.32
N SER A 78 9.89 -6.66 36.46
CA SER A 78 9.18 -5.36 36.51
C SER A 78 7.70 -5.37 36.09
N PRO A 79 6.89 -4.37 36.52
CA PRO A 79 5.52 -4.14 36.03
C PRO A 79 5.44 -3.77 34.54
N GLU A 80 6.53 -3.27 33.94
CA GLU A 80 6.59 -2.90 32.52
C GLU A 80 6.74 -4.13 31.62
N GLU A 81 7.33 -5.22 32.13
CA GLU A 81 7.31 -6.55 31.50
C GLU A 81 5.89 -7.15 31.40
N LEU A 82 4.87 -6.60 32.08
CA LEU A 82 3.46 -6.95 31.80
C LEU A 82 2.97 -6.44 30.43
N HIS A 83 3.60 -5.38 29.90
CA HIS A 83 3.22 -4.76 28.63
C HIS A 83 4.09 -5.26 27.46
N ILE A 84 5.31 -5.74 27.75
CA ILE A 84 6.23 -6.28 26.76
C ILE A 84 5.90 -7.76 26.48
N ARG A 85 4.93 -7.90 25.57
CA ARG A 85 4.69 -8.98 24.59
C ARG A 85 3.25 -9.48 24.68
N THR A 86 2.49 -9.01 23.70
CA THR A 86 1.21 -9.58 23.23
C THR A 86 1.31 -11.08 22.83
N HIS A 87 2.52 -11.66 22.87
CA HIS A 87 2.86 -13.03 22.51
C HIS A 87 3.38 -13.90 23.67
N GLY A 88 3.67 -13.32 24.85
CA GLY A 88 4.14 -14.05 26.03
C GLY A 88 3.03 -14.18 27.07
N LEU A 89 2.15 -15.17 26.90
CA LEU A 89 0.97 -15.31 27.75
C LEU A 89 1.03 -16.60 28.57
N GLU A 90 1.24 -16.40 29.87
CA GLU A 90 0.67 -17.14 30.99
C GLU A 90 0.26 -18.58 30.68
N TRP A 91 1.11 -19.52 31.10
CA TRP A 91 0.84 -20.94 31.16
C TRP A 91 -0.44 -21.20 31.97
N LYS A 92 -1.57 -21.40 31.27
CA LYS A 92 -2.82 -21.90 31.86
C LYS A 92 -2.74 -23.38 32.22
N SER A 93 -1.61 -23.88 32.72
CA SER A 93 -1.65 -25.20 33.33
C SER A 93 -2.23 -25.07 34.71
N LYS A 94 -3.37 -25.72 34.89
CA LYS A 94 -3.98 -25.94 36.20
C LYS A 94 -3.15 -26.88 37.09
N LYS A 95 -1.98 -27.34 36.64
CA LYS A 95 -1.12 -28.27 37.38
C LYS A 95 -0.06 -27.55 38.23
N PRO A 96 0.30 -28.12 39.39
CA PRO A 96 1.37 -27.61 40.24
C PRO A 96 2.74 -27.62 39.52
N PRO A 97 3.69 -26.73 39.89
CA PRO A 97 5.01 -26.61 39.26
C PRO A 97 5.78 -27.93 39.16
N SER A 98 5.67 -28.81 40.16
CA SER A 98 6.30 -30.14 40.18
C SER A 98 5.89 -31.07 39.03
N LEU A 99 4.79 -30.78 38.34
CA LEU A 99 4.27 -31.60 37.24
C LEU A 99 4.42 -30.97 35.86
N ARG A 100 5.07 -29.81 35.77
CA ARG A 100 5.17 -29.00 34.54
C ARG A 100 6.43 -29.26 33.72
N TRP A 101 7.44 -29.91 34.30
CA TRP A 101 8.67 -30.26 33.60
C TRP A 101 8.40 -31.12 32.37
N THR A 102 9.16 -30.88 31.32
CA THR A 102 9.08 -31.62 30.05
C THR A 102 10.35 -32.39 29.74
N TRP A 103 11.45 -32.12 30.45
CA TRP A 103 12.72 -32.83 30.30
C TRP A 103 13.34 -33.23 31.64
N GLU A 104 13.98 -34.39 31.68
CA GLU A 104 14.71 -34.96 32.82
C GLU A 104 16.20 -35.14 32.48
N SER A 105 17.10 -34.74 33.37
CA SER A 105 18.55 -34.87 33.14
C SER A 105 19.02 -36.32 33.07
N PRO A 106 20.09 -36.64 32.32
CA PRO A 106 20.76 -37.93 32.38
C PRO A 106 21.18 -38.25 33.83
N GLY A 107 20.48 -39.18 34.48
CA GLY A 107 20.64 -39.52 35.91
C GLY A 107 19.51 -39.09 36.85
N GLY A 108 18.44 -38.46 36.34
CA GLY A 108 17.19 -38.20 37.06
C GLY A 108 17.24 -37.14 38.17
N GLN A 109 18.33 -36.36 38.24
CA GLN A 109 18.54 -35.39 39.32
C GLN A 109 17.80 -34.07 39.10
N PHE A 110 17.67 -33.62 37.85
CA PHE A 110 17.11 -32.32 37.50
C PHE A 110 15.96 -32.45 36.50
N HIS A 111 14.96 -31.60 36.67
CA HIS A 111 13.79 -31.51 35.81
C HIS A 111 13.65 -30.08 35.29
N ASN A 112 13.54 -29.90 33.97
CA ASN A 112 13.43 -28.59 33.34
C ASN A 112 12.18 -28.48 32.45
N GLU A 113 11.68 -27.24 32.29
CA GLU A 113 10.62 -26.87 31.34
C GLU A 113 11.29 -26.24 30.12
N ILE A 114 11.53 -27.01 29.06
CA ILE A 114 12.23 -26.54 27.85
C ILE A 114 11.35 -26.59 26.58
N ASP A 115 10.30 -27.42 26.62
CA ASP A 115 9.32 -27.53 25.55
C ASP A 115 8.19 -26.52 25.73
N HIS A 116 7.89 -25.75 24.69
CA HIS A 116 6.87 -24.73 24.73
C HIS A 116 5.87 -24.84 23.56
N ILE A 117 4.63 -24.44 23.85
CA ILE A 117 3.58 -24.25 22.85
C ILE A 117 3.14 -22.79 22.90
N ILE A 118 3.42 -22.04 21.84
CA ILE A 118 3.07 -20.63 21.69
C ILE A 118 1.93 -20.53 20.68
N PHE A 119 0.90 -19.74 20.99
CA PHE A 119 -0.27 -19.63 20.12
C PHE A 119 -0.75 -18.20 19.94
N ASN A 120 -1.00 -17.80 18.69
CA ASN A 120 -1.31 -16.42 18.35
C ASN A 120 -2.73 -15.93 18.77
N ARG A 121 -3.62 -16.82 19.24
CA ARG A 121 -4.99 -16.47 19.68
C ARG A 121 -5.31 -17.02 21.07
N LYS A 122 -5.01 -16.24 22.12
CA LYS A 122 -5.22 -16.58 23.55
C LYS A 122 -6.55 -17.30 23.85
N TYR A 123 -7.66 -16.83 23.28
CA TYR A 123 -9.00 -17.34 23.60
C TYR A 123 -9.35 -18.71 22.98
N CYS A 124 -8.55 -19.22 22.04
CA CYS A 124 -8.80 -20.53 21.45
C CYS A 124 -8.00 -21.65 22.13
N LEU A 125 -7.01 -21.33 22.96
CA LEU A 125 -6.27 -22.32 23.74
C LEU A 125 -7.04 -22.64 25.03
N THR A 126 -7.53 -23.87 25.15
CA THR A 126 -8.45 -24.29 26.23
C THR A 126 -7.78 -25.08 27.35
N ASP A 127 -6.71 -25.82 27.04
CA ASP A 127 -5.94 -26.61 28.00
C ASP A 127 -4.51 -26.75 27.49
N VAL A 128 -3.54 -26.68 28.40
CA VAL A 128 -2.15 -27.08 28.17
C VAL A 128 -1.70 -27.89 29.36
N SER A 129 -1.21 -29.10 29.12
CA SER A 129 -0.80 -30.00 30.18
C SER A 129 0.30 -30.95 29.73
N VAL A 130 1.26 -31.21 30.62
CA VAL A 130 2.20 -32.31 30.49
C VAL A 130 1.51 -33.60 30.92
N VAL A 131 1.63 -34.65 30.11
CA VAL A 131 1.06 -35.97 30.38
C VAL A 131 2.02 -36.73 31.32
N PRO A 132 1.57 -37.14 32.53
CA PRO A 132 2.46 -37.71 33.54
C PRO A 132 2.71 -39.21 33.43
N LYS A 133 1.84 -39.96 32.75
CA LYS A 133 1.91 -41.44 32.69
C LYS A 133 2.02 -41.94 31.26
N PHE A 134 2.86 -41.30 30.45
CA PHE A 134 3.13 -41.73 29.08
C PHE A 134 4.63 -41.99 28.96
N TYR A 135 5.03 -43.26 29.05
CA TYR A 135 6.43 -43.67 29.03
C TYR A 135 6.84 -43.94 27.59
N THR A 136 7.62 -43.02 27.01
CA THR A 136 8.14 -43.11 25.64
C THR A 136 9.53 -43.73 25.58
N GLY A 137 10.15 -44.04 26.72
CA GLY A 137 11.56 -44.42 26.80
C GLY A 137 12.53 -43.25 26.54
N SER A 138 12.03 -42.01 26.50
CA SER A 138 12.82 -40.78 26.39
C SER A 138 12.79 -40.01 27.72
N ASP A 139 13.84 -39.24 27.92
CA ASP A 139 14.01 -38.16 28.91
C ASP A 139 13.00 -37.01 28.77
N HIS A 140 12.15 -37.00 27.72
CA HIS A 140 11.08 -36.03 27.53
C HIS A 140 9.68 -36.55 27.91
N ARG A 141 8.88 -35.68 28.53
CA ARG A 141 7.46 -35.88 28.78
C ARG A 141 6.58 -35.22 27.74
N LEU A 142 5.52 -35.91 27.34
CA LEU A 142 4.60 -35.42 26.31
C LEU A 142 3.88 -34.14 26.75
N LEU A 143 4.10 -33.06 26.01
CA LEU A 143 3.37 -31.81 26.14
C LEU A 143 2.13 -31.79 25.24
N ARG A 144 0.95 -31.56 25.83
CA ARG A 144 -0.34 -31.57 25.12
C ARG A 144 -1.04 -30.22 25.24
N ALA A 145 -1.54 -29.71 24.11
CA ALA A 145 -2.43 -28.55 24.07
C ALA A 145 -3.78 -28.89 23.40
N ARG A 146 -4.87 -28.27 23.88
CA ARG A 146 -6.20 -28.39 23.28
C ARG A 146 -6.69 -27.05 22.75
N PHE A 147 -6.91 -26.99 21.45
CA PHE A 147 -7.40 -25.80 20.75
C PHE A 147 -8.89 -25.91 20.38
N ARG A 148 -9.62 -24.78 20.47
CA ARG A 148 -11.01 -24.64 20.03
C ARG A 148 -11.10 -23.58 18.94
N PHE A 149 -11.20 -24.01 17.68
CA PHE A 149 -11.32 -23.12 16.53
C PHE A 149 -12.78 -22.66 16.33
N SER A 150 -13.00 -21.39 16.00
CA SER A 150 -14.34 -20.84 15.76
C SER A 150 -14.37 -19.96 14.51
N ARG A 151 -15.26 -20.30 13.59
CA ARG A 151 -15.52 -19.52 12.36
C ARG A 151 -16.06 -18.11 12.67
N GLN A 152 -16.77 -17.94 13.78
CA GLN A 152 -17.29 -16.65 14.22
C GLN A 152 -16.16 -15.73 14.73
N GLY A 153 -15.18 -16.30 15.46
CA GLY A 153 -14.01 -15.56 15.92
C GLY A 153 -13.11 -15.07 14.78
N GLU A 154 -12.95 -15.90 13.74
CA GLU A 154 -12.23 -15.50 12.51
C GLU A 154 -12.95 -14.37 11.77
N LYS A 155 -14.27 -14.48 11.58
CA LYS A 155 -15.08 -13.41 10.97
C LYS A 155 -15.00 -12.12 11.79
N ALA A 156 -15.17 -12.19 13.11
CA ALA A 156 -15.11 -11.01 13.98
C ALA A 156 -13.74 -10.31 13.94
N ALA A 157 -12.63 -11.07 13.89
CA ALA A 157 -11.30 -10.50 13.76
C ALA A 157 -11.04 -9.83 12.40
N LYS A 158 -11.68 -10.31 11.32
CA LYS A 158 -11.69 -9.62 10.01
C LYS A 158 -12.47 -8.29 10.05
N PHE A 159 -13.33 -8.10 11.04
CA PHE A 159 -14.06 -6.86 11.31
C PHE A 159 -13.45 -6.06 12.47
N LYS A 160 -12.12 -6.13 12.67
CA LYS A 160 -11.39 -5.24 13.60
C LYS A 160 -11.86 -3.80 13.37
N LYS A 161 -12.27 -3.11 14.46
CA LYS A 161 -12.75 -1.71 14.40
C LYS A 161 -11.75 -0.93 13.54
N ARG A 162 -12.24 -0.34 12.44
CA ARG A 162 -11.44 0.63 11.67
C ARG A 162 -10.96 1.69 12.66
N SER A 163 -9.70 2.11 12.53
CA SER A 163 -9.23 3.31 13.24
C SER A 163 -10.24 4.44 13.01
N PRO A 164 -10.50 5.27 14.04
CA PRO A 164 -11.32 6.45 13.85
C PRO A 164 -10.77 7.23 12.66
N ARG A 165 -11.67 7.71 11.78
CA ARG A 165 -11.21 8.61 10.72
C ARG A 165 -10.68 9.86 11.41
N THR A 166 -9.46 10.26 11.10
CA THR A 166 -8.89 11.54 11.54
C THR A 166 -9.24 12.63 10.52
N THR A 167 -9.41 13.85 10.99
CA THR A 167 -9.43 15.07 10.18
C THR A 167 -8.31 15.96 10.68
N ILE A 168 -7.58 16.59 9.77
CA ILE A 168 -6.55 17.55 10.12
C ILE A 168 -7.22 18.89 10.44
N ASN A 169 -6.95 19.46 11.62
CA ASN A 169 -7.27 20.85 11.90
C ASN A 169 -6.28 21.73 11.14
N TRP A 170 -6.73 22.39 10.08
CA TRP A 170 -5.87 23.17 9.19
C TRP A 170 -5.23 24.39 9.84
N ASP A 171 -5.91 25.03 10.81
CA ASP A 171 -5.36 26.20 11.50
C ASP A 171 -4.20 25.76 12.40
N LEU A 172 -4.40 24.70 13.19
CA LEU A 172 -3.35 24.12 14.02
C LEU A 172 -2.20 23.56 13.17
N TYR A 173 -2.50 22.91 12.05
CA TYR A 173 -1.50 22.44 11.10
C TYR A 173 -0.65 23.60 10.57
N THR A 174 -1.29 24.71 10.19
CA THR A 174 -0.62 25.91 9.69
C THR A 174 0.31 26.50 10.74
N SER A 175 -0.13 26.56 12.00
CA SER A 175 0.71 27.01 13.12
C SER A 175 1.93 26.10 13.35
N LEU A 176 1.73 24.77 13.35
CA LEU A 176 2.82 23.80 13.57
C LEU A 176 3.83 23.80 12.41
N VAL A 177 3.35 23.87 11.16
CA VAL A 177 4.22 24.00 9.99
C VAL A 177 4.99 25.33 10.03
N GLY A 178 4.38 26.40 10.54
CA GLY A 178 5.01 27.70 10.72
C GLY A 178 6.22 27.70 11.69
N LEU A 179 6.36 26.68 12.54
CA LEU A 179 7.54 26.47 13.39
C LEU A 179 8.73 25.84 12.63
N TRP A 180 8.63 25.69 11.31
CA TRP A 180 9.73 25.17 10.49
C TRP A 180 10.94 26.10 10.55
N GLU A 181 12.05 25.58 11.08
CA GLU A 181 13.34 26.24 11.03
C GLU A 181 14.08 25.83 9.76
N ASP A 182 14.27 26.80 8.87
CA ASP A 182 14.81 26.56 7.55
C ASP A 182 16.35 26.53 7.57
N ALA A 183 16.92 25.38 7.96
CA ALA A 183 18.37 25.19 8.01
C ALA A 183 18.91 24.52 6.74
N VAL A 184 19.87 25.15 6.07
CA VAL A 184 20.56 24.56 4.90
C VAL A 184 21.43 23.40 5.38
N MET A 185 21.37 22.27 4.68
CA MET A 185 22.21 21.09 4.93
C MET A 185 22.99 20.71 3.68
N ASP A 186 24.18 20.14 3.80
CA ASP A 186 24.96 19.75 2.61
C ASP A 186 24.29 18.62 1.81
N ASN A 187 23.65 17.68 2.50
CA ASN A 187 22.97 16.54 1.87
C ASN A 187 21.50 16.87 1.51
N VAL A 188 21.19 16.83 0.21
CA VAL A 188 19.84 17.06 -0.34
C VAL A 188 18.81 16.05 0.18
N ASP A 189 19.22 14.79 0.38
CA ASP A 189 18.31 13.72 0.82
C ASP A 189 17.89 13.91 2.27
N GLU A 190 18.84 14.25 3.15
CA GLU A 190 18.57 14.51 4.56
C GLU A 190 17.75 15.79 4.76
N GLU A 191 18.03 16.85 3.98
CA GLU A 191 17.23 18.07 4.00
C GLU A 191 15.77 17.79 3.61
N TYR A 192 15.57 16.96 2.56
CA TYR A 192 14.25 16.55 2.12
C TYR A 192 13.53 15.68 3.17
N ASP A 193 14.22 14.72 3.78
CA ASP A 193 13.63 13.87 4.82
C ASP A 193 13.25 14.68 6.07
N ARG A 194 14.09 15.61 6.51
CA ARG A 194 13.77 16.52 7.63
C ARG A 194 12.52 17.34 7.33
N PHE A 195 12.42 17.86 6.10
CA PHE A 195 11.26 18.62 5.65
C PHE A 195 9.99 17.77 5.62
N VAL A 196 10.03 16.58 5.04
CA VAL A 196 8.87 15.66 4.99
C VAL A 196 8.48 15.19 6.40
N HIS A 197 9.46 14.92 7.27
CA HIS A 197 9.23 14.52 8.65
C HIS A 197 8.48 15.61 9.42
N HIS A 198 8.92 16.86 9.30
CA HIS A 198 8.24 18.01 9.92
C HIS A 198 6.80 18.17 9.43
N LEU A 199 6.55 18.05 8.12
CA LEU A 199 5.19 18.10 7.57
C LEU A 199 4.30 16.98 8.12
N HIS A 200 4.86 15.78 8.26
CA HIS A 200 4.13 14.63 8.74
C HIS A 200 3.85 14.70 10.25
N ASP A 201 4.81 15.18 11.04
CA ASP A 201 4.63 15.38 12.48
C ASP A 201 3.69 16.55 12.79
N SER A 202 3.76 17.63 12.01
CA SER A 202 2.76 18.70 12.04
C SER A 202 1.37 18.16 11.72
N ALA A 203 1.24 17.29 10.71
CA ALA A 203 -0.03 16.68 10.35
C ALA A 203 -0.57 15.79 11.49
N LYS A 204 0.29 14.96 12.10
CA LYS A 204 -0.04 14.14 13.28
C LYS A 204 -0.46 14.99 14.48
N GLY A 205 0.28 16.05 14.79
CA GLY A 205 -0.03 16.98 15.89
C GLY A 205 -1.36 17.72 15.68
N ALA A 206 -1.75 17.93 14.42
CA ALA A 206 -3.01 18.53 14.03
C ALA A 206 -4.16 17.51 13.81
N GLU A 207 -3.95 16.22 14.06
CA GLU A 207 -5.01 15.23 13.91
C GLU A 207 -6.08 15.39 14.99
N SER A 208 -7.32 15.57 14.53
CA SER A 208 -8.51 15.55 15.36
C SER A 208 -9.39 14.36 14.98
N LEU A 209 -10.14 13.84 15.94
CA LEU A 209 -11.12 12.78 15.69
C LEU A 209 -12.24 13.31 14.79
N LYS A 210 -12.35 12.77 13.57
CA LYS A 210 -13.50 13.07 12.71
C LYS A 210 -14.74 12.43 13.33
N THR A 211 -15.72 13.27 13.66
CA THR A 211 -17.08 12.82 13.91
C THR A 211 -17.65 12.30 12.59
N THR A 212 -17.48 11.01 12.32
CA THR A 212 -18.18 10.39 11.20
C THR A 212 -19.66 10.35 11.51
N LYS A 213 -20.46 11.13 10.76
CA LYS A 213 -21.91 10.94 10.71
C LYS A 213 -22.18 9.45 10.44
N ARG A 214 -22.93 8.82 11.34
CA ARG A 214 -23.19 7.38 11.27
C ARG A 214 -23.98 7.11 10.00
N ARG A 215 -23.69 5.98 9.35
CA ARG A 215 -24.39 5.56 8.13
C ARG A 215 -25.83 5.13 8.40
N LEU A 216 -26.12 4.75 9.64
CA LEU A 216 -27.42 4.33 10.12
C LEU A 216 -27.77 5.20 11.32
N SER A 217 -29.06 5.52 11.45
CA SER A 217 -29.58 6.27 12.57
C SER A 217 -29.43 5.48 13.89
N PRO A 218 -29.41 6.16 15.05
CA PRO A 218 -29.45 5.49 16.36
C PRO A 218 -30.64 4.53 16.48
N GLU A 219 -31.80 4.90 15.96
CA GLU A 219 -33.04 4.10 15.98
C GLU A 219 -32.87 2.81 15.16
N THR A 220 -32.29 2.89 13.96
CA THR A 220 -32.01 1.72 13.12
C THR A 220 -30.99 0.78 13.78
N LEU A 221 -29.98 1.32 14.47
CA LEU A 221 -29.02 0.51 15.22
C LEU A 221 -29.67 -0.21 16.41
N GLU A 222 -30.62 0.43 17.07
CA GLU A 222 -31.39 -0.18 18.16
C GLU A 222 -32.30 -1.30 17.65
N LEU A 223 -32.98 -1.11 16.52
CA LEU A 223 -33.76 -2.19 15.87
C LEU A 223 -32.87 -3.40 15.52
N ILE A 224 -31.64 -3.17 15.05
CA ILE A 224 -30.67 -4.24 14.78
C ILE A 224 -30.29 -4.97 16.07
N ARG A 225 -30.10 -4.23 17.17
CA ARG A 225 -29.78 -4.78 18.50
C ARG A 225 -30.93 -5.63 19.03
N GLN A 226 -32.16 -5.12 18.98
CA GLN A 226 -33.38 -5.83 19.39
C GLN A 226 -33.58 -7.12 18.59
N ARG A 227 -33.35 -7.08 17.27
CA ARG A 227 -33.38 -8.28 16.43
C ARG A 227 -32.32 -9.31 16.85
N GLY A 228 -31.13 -8.84 17.23
CA GLY A 228 -30.05 -9.68 17.76
C GLY A 228 -30.45 -10.37 19.06
N ALA A 229 -31.10 -9.64 19.98
CA ALA A 229 -31.63 -10.17 21.22
C ALA A 229 -32.74 -11.20 20.98
N ALA A 230 -33.75 -10.88 20.15
CA ALA A 230 -34.85 -11.80 19.81
C ALA A 230 -34.34 -13.12 19.19
N ARG A 231 -33.27 -13.04 18.38
CA ARG A 231 -32.62 -14.22 17.80
C ARG A 231 -31.87 -15.05 18.85
N ALA A 232 -31.22 -14.42 19.82
CA ALA A 232 -30.55 -15.11 20.92
C ALA A 232 -31.57 -15.82 21.84
N SER A 233 -32.76 -15.23 22.00
CA SER A 233 -33.87 -15.79 22.77
C SER A 233 -34.68 -16.86 22.01
N GLY A 234 -34.36 -17.16 20.75
CA GLY A 234 -35.06 -18.19 19.96
C GLY A 234 -36.46 -17.80 19.46
N ASN A 235 -36.88 -16.53 19.57
CA ASN A 235 -38.20 -16.08 19.15
C ASN A 235 -38.22 -15.77 17.64
N TYR A 236 -38.67 -16.74 16.83
CA TYR A 236 -38.66 -16.66 15.37
C TYR A 236 -39.65 -15.64 14.78
N GLN A 237 -40.85 -15.50 15.35
CA GLN A 237 -41.85 -14.52 14.89
C GLN A 237 -41.33 -13.09 15.08
N LEU A 238 -40.89 -12.76 16.29
CA LEU A 238 -40.34 -11.44 16.61
C LEU A 238 -39.07 -11.13 15.79
N THR A 239 -38.22 -12.14 15.56
CA THR A 239 -37.03 -11.97 14.70
C THR A 239 -37.40 -11.63 13.26
N SER A 240 -38.46 -12.23 12.72
CA SER A 240 -38.94 -11.99 11.34
C SER A 240 -39.52 -10.59 11.18
N GLU A 241 -40.35 -10.15 12.13
CA GLU A 241 -40.93 -8.79 12.16
C GLU A 241 -39.84 -7.72 12.29
N LEU A 242 -38.94 -7.88 13.26
CA LEU A 242 -37.80 -6.97 13.43
C LEU A 242 -36.88 -6.97 12.21
N ALA A 243 -36.75 -8.09 11.48
CA ALA A 243 -36.00 -8.12 10.22
C ALA A 243 -36.67 -7.32 9.10
N LYS A 244 -38.02 -7.30 9.02
CA LYS A 244 -38.75 -6.43 8.08
C LYS A 244 -38.54 -4.95 8.42
N LEU A 245 -38.71 -4.60 9.70
CA LEU A 245 -38.51 -3.22 10.19
C LEU A 245 -37.06 -2.74 9.98
N CYS A 246 -36.06 -3.58 10.30
CA CYS A 246 -34.66 -3.26 10.03
C CYS A 246 -34.41 -2.98 8.53
N ARG A 247 -34.98 -3.78 7.62
CA ARG A 247 -34.78 -3.57 6.17
C ARG A 247 -35.38 -2.26 5.70
N ALA A 248 -36.58 -1.91 6.20
CA ALA A 248 -37.23 -0.64 5.88
C ALA A 248 -36.42 0.55 6.40
N ALA A 249 -36.03 0.52 7.68
CA ALA A 249 -35.26 1.59 8.33
C ALA A 249 -33.88 1.80 7.67
N ILE A 250 -33.16 0.71 7.37
CA ILE A 250 -31.88 0.78 6.64
C ILE A 250 -32.06 1.39 5.24
N LYS A 251 -33.18 1.09 4.55
CA LYS A 251 -33.44 1.62 3.22
C LYS A 251 -33.65 3.14 3.26
N GLU A 252 -34.43 3.64 4.22
CA GLU A 252 -34.66 5.07 4.40
C GLU A 252 -33.38 5.80 4.85
N ASP A 253 -32.65 5.29 5.84
CA ASP A 253 -31.35 5.87 6.27
C ASP A 253 -30.38 6.02 5.10
N LEU A 254 -30.29 5.01 4.23
CA LEU A 254 -29.43 5.04 3.06
C LEU A 254 -29.93 6.01 1.97
N LYS A 255 -31.24 6.23 1.87
CA LYS A 255 -31.86 7.17 0.93
C LYS A 255 -31.61 8.61 1.39
N GLU A 256 -31.87 8.89 2.67
CA GLU A 256 -31.61 10.19 3.28
C GLU A 256 -30.13 10.56 3.18
N ARG A 257 -29.23 9.62 3.52
CA ARG A 257 -27.79 9.84 3.38
C ARG A 257 -27.36 10.12 1.94
N ARG A 258 -28.00 9.48 0.95
CA ARG A 258 -27.73 9.77 -0.47
C ARG A 258 -28.18 11.18 -0.83
N ALA A 259 -29.35 11.61 -0.37
CA ALA A 259 -29.85 12.96 -0.60
C ALA A 259 -28.93 14.01 0.04
N GLU A 260 -28.56 13.83 1.30
CA GLU A 260 -27.66 14.71 2.05
C GLU A 260 -26.30 14.89 1.33
N VAL A 261 -25.65 13.80 0.94
CA VAL A 261 -24.34 13.85 0.27
C VAL A 261 -24.43 14.48 -1.13
N LEU A 262 -25.58 14.37 -1.81
CA LEU A 262 -25.80 15.05 -3.10
C LEU A 262 -26.08 16.54 -2.90
N ALA A 263 -26.80 16.93 -1.84
CA ALA A 263 -27.02 18.32 -1.47
C ALA A 263 -25.70 19.01 -1.07
N GLU A 264 -24.90 18.38 -0.20
CA GLU A 264 -23.57 18.87 0.20
C GLU A 264 -22.65 19.07 -1.01
N ALA A 265 -22.69 18.14 -1.98
CA ALA A 265 -21.92 18.28 -3.21
C ALA A 265 -22.43 19.45 -4.08
N ALA A 266 -23.73 19.70 -4.13
CA ALA A 266 -24.31 20.80 -4.88
C ALA A 266 -23.98 22.16 -4.23
N GLU A 267 -24.11 22.27 -2.92
CA GLU A 267 -23.75 23.47 -2.14
C GLU A 267 -22.25 23.80 -2.25
N ALA A 268 -21.39 22.79 -2.24
CA ALA A 268 -19.95 22.96 -2.41
C ALA A 268 -19.51 23.20 -3.87
N GLY A 269 -20.44 23.29 -4.83
CA GLY A 269 -20.13 23.43 -6.26
C GLY A 269 -19.38 22.24 -6.86
N LEU A 270 -19.45 21.07 -6.22
CA LEU A 270 -18.78 19.84 -6.64
C LEU A 270 -19.64 19.05 -7.64
N SER A 271 -18.99 18.21 -8.45
CA SER A 271 -19.70 17.42 -9.47
C SER A 271 -20.65 16.38 -8.85
N ILE A 272 -21.96 16.57 -9.05
CA ILE A 272 -23.04 15.65 -8.64
C ILE A 272 -22.84 14.24 -9.24
N ARG A 273 -22.37 14.16 -10.50
CA ARG A 273 -22.07 12.88 -11.16
C ARG A 273 -21.00 12.08 -10.43
N ASN A 274 -20.00 12.76 -9.88
CA ASN A 274 -18.93 12.13 -9.09
C ASN A 274 -19.40 11.75 -7.69
N ALA A 275 -20.20 12.61 -7.03
CA ALA A 275 -20.82 12.27 -5.76
C ALA A 275 -21.69 11.00 -5.87
N ARG A 276 -22.47 10.87 -6.97
CA ARG A 276 -23.20 9.64 -7.30
C ARG A 276 -22.29 8.42 -7.46
N ARG A 277 -21.14 8.60 -8.11
CA ARG A 277 -20.15 7.53 -8.34
C ARG A 277 -19.55 6.99 -7.04
N ASN A 278 -19.43 7.82 -5.99
CA ASN A 278 -18.92 7.40 -4.68
C ASN A 278 -19.83 6.38 -3.96
N PHE A 279 -21.12 6.31 -4.31
CA PHE A 279 -22.03 5.30 -3.75
C PHE A 279 -21.90 3.93 -4.42
N ALA A 280 -21.26 3.86 -5.59
CA ALA A 280 -21.06 2.62 -6.29
C ALA A 280 -19.82 1.91 -5.74
N ASN A 281 -20.00 0.70 -5.21
CA ASN A 281 -18.91 -0.13 -4.69
C ASN A 281 -18.09 -0.74 -5.84
N PHE A 282 -17.40 0.06 -6.64
CA PHE A 282 -16.47 -0.45 -7.64
C PHE A 282 -15.04 -0.46 -7.08
N LYS A 283 -14.67 -1.53 -6.40
CA LYS A 283 -13.29 -2.02 -6.52
C LYS A 283 -13.36 -3.20 -7.46
N THR A 284 -13.18 -2.96 -8.76
CA THR A 284 -12.91 -4.01 -9.73
C THR A 284 -11.59 -4.63 -9.32
N LYS A 285 -11.65 -5.71 -8.55
CA LYS A 285 -10.46 -6.44 -8.12
C LYS A 285 -9.99 -7.28 -9.30
N MET A 286 -8.69 -7.31 -9.53
CA MET A 286 -8.08 -8.26 -10.46
C MET A 286 -8.27 -9.67 -9.89
N THR A 287 -9.13 -10.46 -10.53
CA THR A 287 -9.54 -11.79 -10.04
C THR A 287 -8.72 -12.93 -10.64
N ALA A 288 -8.33 -12.78 -11.90
CA ALA A 288 -7.52 -13.76 -12.62
C ALA A 288 -6.77 -13.07 -13.76
N LEU A 289 -5.62 -13.63 -14.14
CA LEU A 289 -4.83 -13.20 -15.29
C LEU A 289 -4.53 -14.39 -16.20
N ARG A 290 -4.36 -14.12 -17.49
CA ARG A 290 -3.93 -15.08 -18.50
C ARG A 290 -2.40 -15.15 -18.48
N ARG A 291 -1.87 -16.35 -18.45
CA ARG A 291 -0.44 -16.65 -18.55
C ARG A 291 0.02 -16.57 -20.01
N PRO A 292 1.35 -16.50 -20.24
CA PRO A 292 1.91 -16.58 -21.59
C PRO A 292 1.53 -17.86 -22.35
N ASP A 293 1.31 -18.97 -21.63
CA ASP A 293 0.86 -20.26 -22.17
C ASP A 293 -0.63 -20.29 -22.59
N GLY A 294 -1.36 -19.18 -22.41
CA GLY A 294 -2.78 -19.06 -22.74
C GLY A 294 -3.74 -19.49 -21.63
N THR A 295 -3.27 -20.11 -20.55
CA THR A 295 -4.10 -20.55 -19.41
C THR A 295 -4.47 -19.39 -18.49
N VAL A 296 -5.67 -19.42 -17.90
CA VAL A 296 -6.13 -18.40 -16.95
C VAL A 296 -5.87 -18.87 -15.51
N THR A 297 -5.20 -18.04 -14.71
CA THR A 297 -4.88 -18.32 -13.31
C THR A 297 -5.54 -17.32 -12.38
N SER A 298 -6.15 -17.82 -11.30
CA SER A 298 -6.67 -17.02 -10.18
C SER A 298 -5.77 -17.05 -8.94
N SER A 299 -4.68 -17.83 -8.99
CA SER A 299 -3.65 -17.85 -7.95
C SER A 299 -2.89 -16.52 -7.95
N ARG A 300 -2.99 -15.78 -6.85
CA ARG A 300 -2.36 -14.45 -6.69
C ARG A 300 -0.83 -14.48 -6.83
N ARG A 301 -0.16 -15.51 -6.30
CA ARG A 301 1.29 -15.69 -6.46
C ARG A 301 1.66 -15.87 -7.94
N THR A 302 0.85 -16.62 -8.67
CA THR A 302 1.09 -16.84 -10.10
C THR A 302 0.74 -15.59 -10.92
N MET A 303 -0.28 -14.84 -10.52
CA MET A 303 -0.60 -13.55 -11.11
C MET A 303 0.52 -12.52 -10.88
N GLU A 304 1.15 -12.50 -9.69
CA GLU A 304 2.34 -11.68 -9.42
C GLU A 304 3.49 -12.03 -10.37
N LYS A 305 3.76 -13.32 -10.60
CA LYS A 305 4.75 -13.76 -11.60
C LYS A 305 4.39 -13.27 -13.00
N VAL A 306 3.14 -13.42 -13.44
CA VAL A 306 2.70 -12.91 -14.76
C VAL A 306 2.91 -11.40 -14.89
N ILE A 307 2.70 -10.62 -13.82
CA ILE A 307 2.93 -9.17 -13.82
C ILE A 307 4.43 -8.86 -13.91
N HIS A 308 5.25 -9.56 -13.12
CA HIS A 308 6.71 -9.42 -13.15
C HIS A 308 7.28 -9.76 -14.53
N ASP A 309 6.82 -10.85 -15.14
CA ASP A 309 7.29 -11.30 -16.46
C ASP A 309 6.84 -10.34 -17.57
N PHE A 310 5.66 -9.70 -17.41
CA PHE A 310 5.13 -8.74 -18.38
C PHE A 310 5.78 -7.35 -18.31
N TYR A 311 6.19 -6.93 -17.12
CA TYR A 311 6.99 -5.72 -16.88
C TYR A 311 8.40 -6.14 -16.48
N PRO A 312 9.21 -6.65 -17.43
CA PRO A 312 10.57 -7.05 -17.12
C PRO A 312 11.34 -5.86 -16.56
N ILE A 313 12.27 -6.14 -15.66
CA ILE A 313 13.33 -5.20 -15.30
C ILE A 313 14.18 -5.08 -16.57
N SER A 314 13.84 -4.15 -17.47
CA SER A 314 14.69 -3.89 -18.63
C SER A 314 16.01 -3.36 -18.11
N SER A 315 17.05 -4.19 -18.22
CA SER A 315 18.43 -3.74 -18.13
C SER A 315 18.65 -2.73 -19.24
N ILE A 316 18.58 -1.45 -18.90
CA ILE A 316 18.98 -0.39 -19.82
C ILE A 316 20.43 -0.68 -20.20
N ALA A 317 20.64 -1.00 -21.48
CA ALA A 317 21.96 -0.92 -22.08
C ALA A 317 22.47 0.48 -21.78
N THR A 318 23.63 0.57 -21.14
CA THR A 318 24.40 1.80 -20.97
C THR A 318 24.74 2.36 -22.35
N SER A 319 23.80 3.09 -22.95
CA SER A 319 24.05 3.86 -24.16
C SER A 319 24.96 5.01 -23.77
N THR A 320 26.09 5.10 -24.48
CA THR A 320 27.16 6.05 -24.25
C THR A 320 26.65 7.49 -24.25
N CYS A 321 27.02 8.20 -23.18
CA CYS A 321 26.64 9.57 -22.86
C CYS A 321 27.12 10.57 -23.93
N SER A 322 26.20 11.33 -24.52
CA SER A 322 26.55 12.58 -25.20
C SER A 322 26.89 13.64 -24.15
N HIS A 323 28.08 14.24 -24.25
CA HIS A 323 28.54 15.29 -23.36
C HIS A 323 27.67 16.54 -23.53
N ILE A 324 26.81 16.83 -22.55
CA ILE A 324 26.09 18.10 -22.48
C ILE A 324 27.08 19.19 -22.05
N SER A 325 27.58 19.97 -22.99
CA SER A 325 28.51 21.09 -22.75
C SER A 325 27.95 22.06 -21.68
N GLN A 326 28.84 22.61 -20.84
CA GLN A 326 28.50 23.61 -19.83
C GLN A 326 28.20 24.99 -20.45
N GLY A 327 27.23 25.07 -21.35
CA GLY A 327 26.73 26.35 -21.88
C GLY A 327 26.07 27.16 -20.77
N GLY A 328 26.54 28.39 -20.56
CA GLY A 328 26.30 29.21 -19.37
C GLY A 328 24.97 29.96 -19.35
N CYS A 329 23.85 29.26 -19.47
CA CYS A 329 22.55 29.84 -19.14
C CYS A 329 22.25 29.58 -17.66
N VAL A 330 22.45 30.59 -16.82
CA VAL A 330 22.05 30.56 -15.41
C VAL A 330 20.52 30.57 -15.36
N VAL A 331 19.90 29.45 -14.97
CA VAL A 331 18.45 29.42 -14.77
C VAL A 331 18.11 30.27 -13.54
N PRO A 332 17.14 31.19 -13.63
CA PRO A 332 16.72 32.00 -12.50
C PRO A 332 16.26 31.15 -11.32
N SER A 333 16.45 31.65 -10.10
CA SER A 333 15.88 31.04 -8.90
C SER A 333 14.36 30.91 -9.00
N VAL A 334 13.80 29.92 -8.32
CA VAL A 334 12.35 29.69 -8.22
C VAL A 334 11.73 30.73 -7.31
N LEU A 335 10.73 31.43 -7.82
CA LEU A 335 10.00 32.44 -7.07
C LEU A 335 8.88 31.80 -6.25
N PRO A 336 8.58 32.30 -5.04
CA PRO A 336 7.41 31.88 -4.26
C PRO A 336 6.09 31.99 -5.05
N SER A 337 5.97 32.98 -5.94
CA SER A 337 4.81 33.15 -6.82
C SER A 337 4.64 32.01 -7.85
N GLU A 338 5.74 31.42 -8.34
CA GLU A 338 5.68 30.26 -9.24
C GLU A 338 5.16 29.02 -8.50
N ILE A 339 5.54 28.84 -7.24
CA ILE A 339 5.04 27.78 -6.37
C ILE A 339 3.55 27.98 -6.13
N GLN A 340 3.13 29.19 -5.74
CA GLN A 340 1.73 29.52 -5.50
C GLN A 340 0.87 29.35 -6.76
N HIS A 341 1.37 29.76 -7.92
CA HIS A 341 0.72 29.54 -9.20
C HIS A 341 0.59 28.03 -9.51
N SER A 342 1.65 27.26 -9.28
CA SER A 342 1.64 25.82 -9.52
C SER A 342 0.64 25.10 -8.61
N ILE A 343 0.56 25.46 -7.32
CA ILE A 343 -0.41 24.89 -6.37
C ILE A 343 -1.84 25.25 -6.77
N SER A 344 -2.12 26.53 -7.08
CA SER A 344 -3.46 26.99 -7.44
C SER A 344 -3.96 26.38 -8.78
N SER A 345 -3.05 26.03 -9.68
CA SER A 345 -3.37 25.37 -10.96
C SER A 345 -3.79 23.89 -10.81
N VAL A 346 -3.55 23.26 -9.66
CA VAL A 346 -3.94 21.86 -9.41
C VAL A 346 -5.46 21.78 -9.26
N LYS A 347 -6.11 20.87 -10.02
CA LYS A 347 -7.57 20.64 -9.93
C LYS A 347 -7.99 20.36 -8.48
N LYS A 348 -8.70 21.30 -7.87
CA LYS A 348 -9.20 21.28 -6.48
C LYS A 348 -10.12 20.08 -6.25
N ARG A 349 -9.55 18.95 -5.80
CA ARG A 349 -10.29 17.80 -5.25
C ARG A 349 -10.30 17.79 -3.72
N THR A 350 -9.78 18.85 -3.12
CA THR A 350 -9.77 19.13 -1.69
C THR A 350 -10.02 20.64 -1.57
N ALA A 351 -10.81 21.08 -0.59
CA ALA A 351 -10.91 22.50 -0.27
C ALA A 351 -9.48 22.97 0.09
N PRO A 352 -8.86 23.88 -0.68
CA PRO A 352 -7.57 24.42 -0.31
C PRO A 352 -7.80 25.33 0.89
N GLY A 353 -7.25 24.96 2.04
CA GLY A 353 -7.00 25.94 3.09
C GLY A 353 -5.95 26.95 2.59
N PRO A 354 -5.80 28.10 3.26
CA PRO A 354 -4.65 28.97 3.01
C PRO A 354 -3.37 28.18 3.31
N ASP A 355 -2.60 27.85 2.28
CA ASP A 355 -1.32 27.16 2.46
C ASP A 355 -0.36 28.08 3.27
N PRO A 356 0.41 27.54 4.24
CA PRO A 356 1.28 28.35 5.07
C PRO A 356 2.33 29.08 4.21
N PRO A 357 2.50 30.41 4.32
CA PRO A 357 3.51 31.16 3.56
C PRO A 357 4.92 30.58 3.72
N VAL A 358 5.26 30.11 4.93
CA VAL A 358 6.54 29.45 5.24
C VAL A 358 6.82 28.28 4.31
N LEU A 359 5.80 27.45 4.01
CA LEU A 359 5.93 26.30 3.13
C LEU A 359 6.31 26.71 1.70
N ILE A 360 5.69 27.79 1.20
CA ILE A 360 5.91 28.31 -0.15
C ILE A 360 7.35 28.82 -0.29
N HIS A 361 7.83 29.57 0.71
CA HIS A 361 9.20 30.10 0.72
C HIS A 361 10.25 28.99 0.82
N THR A 362 10.06 28.01 1.71
CA THR A 362 10.96 26.84 1.83
C THR A 362 11.02 26.06 0.52
N LEU A 363 9.87 25.76 -0.09
CA LEU A 363 9.82 25.02 -1.36
C LEU A 363 10.50 25.79 -2.51
N ALA A 364 10.30 27.11 -2.58
CA ALA A 364 10.98 27.95 -3.57
C ALA A 364 12.51 27.90 -3.41
N ARG A 365 13.01 27.95 -2.17
CA ARG A 365 14.44 27.81 -1.87
C ARG A 365 14.96 26.42 -2.26
N LEU A 366 14.31 25.36 -1.81
CA LEU A 366 14.70 23.98 -2.12
C LEU A 366 14.71 23.73 -3.63
N PHE A 367 13.68 24.16 -4.36
CA PHE A 367 13.61 23.96 -5.81
C PHE A 367 14.65 24.79 -6.57
N SER A 368 14.98 25.99 -6.09
CA SER A 368 16.08 26.78 -6.63
C SER A 368 17.39 26.02 -6.52
N ARG A 369 17.65 25.43 -5.34
CA ARG A 369 18.84 24.63 -5.07
C ARG A 369 18.90 23.38 -5.96
N TYR A 370 17.80 22.64 -6.08
CA TYR A 370 17.75 21.44 -6.91
C TYR A 370 18.01 21.75 -8.39
N LEU A 371 17.56 22.91 -8.88
CA LEU A 371 17.86 23.36 -10.24
C LEU A 371 19.32 23.83 -10.40
N SER A 372 19.87 24.57 -9.43
CA SER A 372 21.24 25.08 -9.52
C SER A 372 22.29 23.97 -9.40
N GLU A 373 22.08 23.05 -8.47
CA GLU A 373 22.98 21.91 -8.23
C GLU A 373 22.71 20.75 -9.20
N CYS A 374 21.58 20.77 -9.91
CA CYS A 374 21.11 19.66 -10.76
C CYS A 374 20.97 18.33 -9.98
N MET A 375 20.72 18.41 -8.68
CA MET A 375 20.55 17.27 -7.78
C MET A 375 19.12 17.24 -7.24
N VAL A 376 18.54 16.04 -7.13
CA VAL A 376 17.17 15.84 -6.63
C VAL A 376 17.16 14.76 -5.55
N PRO A 377 16.22 14.80 -4.60
CA PRO A 377 16.15 13.80 -3.54
C PRO A 377 16.01 12.38 -4.09
N SER A 378 16.82 11.44 -3.60
CA SER A 378 16.82 10.03 -4.03
C SER A 378 15.47 9.34 -3.77
N GLN A 379 14.73 9.80 -2.77
CA GLN A 379 13.36 9.35 -2.46
C GLN A 379 12.41 9.54 -3.65
N TRP A 380 12.66 10.54 -4.50
CA TRP A 380 11.84 10.81 -5.69
C TRP A 380 12.08 9.82 -6.82
N LYS A 381 13.19 9.08 -6.78
CA LYS A 381 13.52 8.01 -7.73
C LYS A 381 12.77 6.72 -7.44
N THR A 382 11.94 6.69 -6.38
CA THR A 382 11.08 5.55 -6.07
C THR A 382 9.61 5.94 -6.19
N SER A 383 8.80 5.09 -6.81
CA SER A 383 7.37 5.33 -6.96
C SER A 383 6.54 4.08 -6.73
N THR A 384 5.24 4.24 -6.49
CA THR A 384 4.30 3.09 -6.41
C THR A 384 3.39 3.07 -7.62
N THR A 385 3.38 1.99 -8.38
CA THR A 385 2.53 1.85 -9.57
C THR A 385 1.25 1.08 -9.26
N VAL A 386 0.12 1.64 -9.67
CA VAL A 386 -1.19 1.01 -9.59
C VAL A 386 -1.68 0.66 -11.00
N LEU A 387 -2.09 -0.59 -11.18
CA LEU A 387 -2.66 -1.07 -12.43
C LEU A 387 -4.15 -0.72 -12.51
N LEU A 388 -4.52 0.12 -13.48
CA LEU A 388 -5.90 0.51 -13.77
C LEU A 388 -6.41 -0.21 -15.02
N TYR A 389 -7.45 -1.02 -14.86
CA TYR A 389 -8.11 -1.66 -15.99
C TYR A 389 -8.72 -0.60 -16.93
N LYS A 390 -8.37 -0.66 -18.23
CA LYS A 390 -8.89 0.25 -19.25
C LYS A 390 -10.21 -0.28 -19.82
N ARG A 391 -10.17 -1.29 -20.70
CA ARG A 391 -11.29 -1.96 -21.42
C ARG A 391 -10.79 -3.30 -22.01
N ARG A 392 -11.70 -4.16 -22.52
CA ARG A 392 -11.49 -5.48 -23.18
C ARG A 392 -11.42 -6.68 -22.22
N ASP A 393 -10.54 -7.65 -22.48
CA ASP A 393 -10.42 -8.84 -21.64
C ASP A 393 -9.75 -8.45 -20.32
N VAL A 394 -10.45 -8.71 -19.22
CA VAL A 394 -9.99 -8.45 -17.84
C VAL A 394 -8.85 -9.39 -17.47
N HIS A 395 -8.71 -10.53 -18.15
CA HIS A 395 -7.64 -11.49 -17.85
C HIS A 395 -6.32 -11.14 -18.53
N ASP A 396 -6.32 -10.25 -19.51
CA ASP A 396 -5.10 -9.84 -20.21
C ASP A 396 -4.45 -8.64 -19.51
N ILE A 397 -3.23 -8.83 -19.02
CA ILE A 397 -2.44 -7.81 -18.35
C ILE A 397 -2.14 -6.61 -19.26
N GLY A 398 -2.09 -6.80 -20.57
CA GLY A 398 -1.90 -5.72 -21.56
C GLY A 398 -3.05 -4.71 -21.61
N ASN A 399 -4.23 -5.06 -21.08
CA ASN A 399 -5.39 -4.17 -20.99
C ASN A 399 -5.42 -3.32 -19.71
N TYR A 400 -4.42 -3.48 -18.84
CA TYR A 400 -4.21 -2.66 -17.67
C TYR A 400 -3.23 -1.53 -17.97
N ARG A 401 -3.51 -0.35 -17.43
CA ARG A 401 -2.65 0.83 -17.50
C ARG A 401 -1.85 0.95 -16.21
N PRO A 402 -0.52 0.96 -16.27
CA PRO A 402 0.29 1.31 -15.12
C PRO A 402 0.15 2.81 -14.86
N ILE A 403 -0.16 3.19 -13.62
CA ILE A 403 -0.17 4.58 -13.17
C ILE A 403 0.81 4.72 -12.00
N CYS A 404 1.91 5.41 -12.24
CA CYS A 404 2.91 5.73 -11.23
C CYS A 404 2.38 6.80 -10.28
N LEU A 405 2.32 6.48 -8.98
CA LEU A 405 2.02 7.41 -7.90
C LEU A 405 3.32 8.03 -7.42
N LEU A 406 3.56 9.26 -7.88
CA LEU A 406 4.72 10.08 -7.51
C LEU A 406 4.41 10.97 -6.31
N SER A 407 5.47 11.35 -5.58
CA SER A 407 5.43 12.32 -4.47
C SER A 407 4.74 13.62 -4.90
N VAL A 408 4.01 14.24 -3.96
CA VAL A 408 3.35 15.53 -4.20
C VAL A 408 4.39 16.62 -4.48
N VAL A 409 5.49 16.61 -3.74
CA VAL A 409 6.58 17.57 -3.91
C VAL A 409 7.26 17.39 -5.27
N TYR A 410 7.50 16.16 -5.71
CA TYR A 410 7.99 15.84 -7.05
C TYR A 410 7.09 16.43 -8.15
N LYS A 411 5.77 16.23 -8.02
CA LYS A 411 4.79 16.74 -9.01
C LYS A 411 4.77 18.26 -9.05
N LEU A 412 4.98 18.89 -7.90
CA LEU A 412 5.07 20.34 -7.81
C LEU A 412 6.35 20.86 -8.46
N PHE A 413 7.50 20.24 -8.18
CA PHE A 413 8.78 20.58 -8.79
C PHE A 413 8.74 20.47 -10.32
N THR A 414 8.30 19.31 -10.84
CA THR A 414 8.17 19.08 -12.28
C THR A 414 7.14 20.00 -12.93
N ARG A 415 6.10 20.43 -12.21
CA ARG A 415 5.15 21.44 -12.69
C ARG A 415 5.80 22.82 -12.82
N VAL A 416 6.64 23.23 -11.86
CA VAL A 416 7.37 24.51 -11.96
C VAL A 416 8.28 24.49 -13.19
N ILE A 417 9.04 23.40 -13.39
CA ILE A 417 9.87 23.23 -14.59
C ILE A 417 9.00 23.30 -15.86
N LEU A 418 7.89 22.55 -15.91
CA LEU A 418 6.97 22.56 -17.05
C LEU A 418 6.47 23.97 -17.36
N ASN A 419 6.05 24.75 -16.36
CA ASN A 419 5.56 26.11 -16.56
C ASN A 419 6.65 27.04 -17.13
N ARG A 420 7.91 26.85 -16.74
CA ARG A 420 9.06 27.61 -17.26
C ARG A 420 9.37 27.28 -18.72
N ILE A 421 9.27 26.01 -19.10
CA ILE A 421 9.64 25.54 -20.44
C ILE A 421 8.46 25.50 -21.42
N SER A 422 7.21 25.58 -20.92
CA SER A 422 6.00 25.39 -21.73
C SER A 422 5.97 26.29 -22.94
N ARG A 423 6.34 27.56 -22.82
CA ARG A 423 6.36 28.50 -23.94
C ARG A 423 7.34 28.07 -25.03
N THR A 424 8.57 27.72 -24.63
CA THR A 424 9.61 27.24 -25.56
C THR A 424 9.15 25.99 -26.29
N LEU A 425 8.53 25.05 -25.57
CA LEU A 425 7.96 23.85 -26.18
C LEU A 425 6.81 24.21 -27.13
N ASP A 426 5.87 25.05 -26.72
CA ASP A 426 4.70 25.43 -27.53
C ASP A 426 5.09 26.14 -28.83
N GLU A 427 6.14 26.97 -28.82
CA GLU A 427 6.71 27.64 -30.00
C GLU A 427 7.43 26.66 -30.94
N GLY A 428 8.06 25.61 -30.41
CA GLY A 428 8.77 24.59 -31.20
C GLY A 428 7.88 23.47 -31.73
N GLN A 429 6.61 23.38 -31.34
CA GLN A 429 5.69 22.34 -31.77
C GLN A 429 4.96 22.70 -33.08
N PRO A 430 4.83 21.74 -34.02
CA PRO A 430 4.08 21.95 -35.26
C PRO A 430 2.60 22.28 -34.99
N CYS A 431 1.95 23.01 -35.89
CA CYS A 431 0.56 23.45 -35.70
C CYS A 431 -0.44 22.29 -35.76
N GLU A 432 -0.08 21.18 -36.40
CA GLU A 432 -0.83 19.94 -36.49
C GLU A 432 -0.83 19.13 -35.19
N GLN A 433 0.09 19.44 -34.26
CA GLN A 433 0.09 18.82 -32.94
C GLN A 433 -0.91 19.56 -32.04
N ALA A 434 -2.09 18.98 -31.80
CA ALA A 434 -3.06 19.49 -30.83
C ALA A 434 -3.03 18.75 -29.48
N GLY A 435 -2.37 17.59 -29.41
CA GLY A 435 -2.36 16.75 -28.22
C GLY A 435 -1.67 17.42 -27.03
N PHE A 436 -2.35 17.49 -25.89
CA PHE A 436 -1.80 18.04 -24.63
C PHE A 436 -1.35 19.50 -24.66
N ARG A 437 -1.71 20.28 -25.69
CA ARG A 437 -1.42 21.71 -25.77
C ARG A 437 -2.56 22.55 -25.23
N ARG A 438 -2.21 23.72 -24.72
CA ARG A 438 -3.19 24.71 -24.25
C ARG A 438 -3.88 25.32 -25.48
N GLU A 439 -5.19 25.54 -25.40
CA GLU A 439 -5.99 26.22 -26.45
C GLU A 439 -6.22 25.41 -27.73
N PHE A 440 -5.66 24.19 -27.84
CA PHE A 440 -5.96 23.25 -28.93
C PHE A 440 -6.99 22.20 -28.50
N SER A 441 -7.85 21.80 -29.43
CA SER A 441 -8.88 20.79 -29.20
C SER A 441 -8.89 19.72 -30.28
N THR A 442 -9.39 18.53 -29.92
CA THR A 442 -9.68 17.49 -30.93
C THR A 442 -10.75 17.94 -31.94
N ILE A 443 -11.51 18.97 -31.61
CA ILE A 443 -12.53 19.56 -32.50
C ILE A 443 -11.88 20.16 -33.74
N ASP A 444 -10.72 20.80 -33.60
CA ASP A 444 -10.01 21.44 -34.72
C ASP A 444 -9.60 20.39 -35.76
N HIS A 445 -9.04 19.27 -35.29
CA HIS A 445 -8.67 18.15 -36.16
C HIS A 445 -9.88 17.46 -36.81
N ILE A 446 -10.99 17.30 -36.08
CA ILE A 446 -12.24 16.76 -36.64
C ILE A 446 -12.75 17.67 -37.74
N HIS A 447 -12.73 18.98 -37.53
CA HIS A 447 -13.12 19.95 -38.54
C HIS A 447 -12.23 19.87 -39.79
N THR A 448 -10.91 19.84 -39.62
CA THR A 448 -9.95 19.69 -40.73
C THR A 448 -10.18 18.43 -41.54
N ILE A 449 -10.35 17.27 -40.89
CA ILE A 449 -10.63 16.00 -41.58
C ILE A 449 -11.97 16.05 -42.30
N THR A 450 -13.00 16.63 -41.67
CA THR A 450 -14.33 16.78 -42.30
C THR A 450 -14.23 17.63 -43.56
N LYS A 451 -13.48 18.74 -43.51
CA LYS A 451 -13.29 19.61 -44.67
C LYS A 451 -12.54 18.91 -45.80
N LEU A 452 -11.50 18.13 -45.49
CA LEU A 452 -10.79 17.33 -46.48
C LEU A 452 -11.71 16.32 -47.19
N ILE A 453 -12.61 15.68 -46.43
CA ILE A 453 -13.59 14.74 -47.00
C ILE A 453 -14.58 15.47 -47.92
N GLU A 454 -15.06 16.65 -47.53
CA GLU A 454 -15.97 17.46 -48.36
C GLU A 454 -15.32 17.88 -49.68
N VAL A 455 -14.10 18.44 -49.62
CA VAL A 455 -13.36 18.89 -50.80
C VAL A 455 -13.03 17.72 -51.72
N SER A 456 -12.57 16.59 -51.18
CA SER A 456 -12.31 15.38 -51.98
C SER A 456 -13.56 14.91 -52.73
N ARG A 457 -14.74 14.97 -52.09
CA ARG A 457 -16.02 14.61 -52.74
C ARG A 457 -16.42 15.61 -53.82
N GLU A 458 -16.26 16.90 -53.58
CA GLU A 458 -16.60 17.98 -54.51
C GLU A 458 -15.77 17.89 -55.80
N TYR A 459 -14.45 17.72 -55.67
CA TYR A 459 -13.52 17.65 -56.80
C TYR A 459 -13.33 16.23 -57.34
N LYS A 460 -14.06 15.23 -56.83
CA LYS A 460 -13.97 13.81 -57.21
C LYS A 460 -12.55 13.23 -57.12
N LEU A 461 -11.77 13.68 -56.14
CA LEU A 461 -10.43 13.18 -55.86
C LEU A 461 -10.50 11.99 -54.89
N SER A 462 -9.65 10.99 -55.08
CA SER A 462 -9.52 9.88 -54.12
C SER A 462 -8.78 10.34 -52.85
N LEU A 463 -9.46 10.31 -51.71
CA LEU A 463 -8.88 10.59 -50.39
C LEU A 463 -8.55 9.28 -49.65
N CYS A 464 -7.31 9.15 -49.19
CA CYS A 464 -6.89 8.07 -48.30
C CYS A 464 -6.59 8.65 -46.91
N LEU A 465 -7.20 8.06 -45.87
CA LEU A 465 -6.97 8.43 -44.47
C LEU A 465 -6.27 7.29 -43.75
N THR A 466 -5.04 7.52 -43.28
CA THR A 466 -4.24 6.53 -42.56
C THR A 466 -4.24 6.84 -41.07
N PHE A 467 -4.77 5.92 -40.26
CA PHE A 467 -4.79 6.05 -38.80
C PHE A 467 -3.65 5.23 -38.19
N ILE A 468 -2.71 5.91 -37.53
CA ILE A 468 -1.57 5.29 -36.86
C ILE A 468 -1.79 5.38 -35.35
N ASP A 469 -1.79 4.24 -34.66
CA ASP A 469 -1.86 4.17 -33.19
C ASP A 469 -0.61 3.50 -32.64
N LEU A 470 0.07 4.18 -31.71
CA LEU A 470 1.29 3.67 -31.09
C LEU A 470 0.94 2.76 -29.92
N LYS A 471 1.44 1.51 -29.95
CA LYS A 471 1.25 0.56 -28.85
C LYS A 471 1.99 1.05 -27.61
N LYS A 472 1.24 1.37 -26.55
CA LYS A 472 1.77 1.78 -25.24
C LYS A 472 2.77 2.95 -25.32
N ALA A 473 2.44 4.02 -26.04
CA ALA A 473 3.34 5.13 -26.39
C ALA A 473 4.24 5.75 -25.29
N PHE A 474 3.98 5.55 -23.99
CA PHE A 474 4.83 6.04 -22.89
C PHE A 474 5.80 4.98 -22.33
N ASP A 475 5.45 3.70 -22.41
CA ASP A 475 6.26 2.60 -21.86
C ASP A 475 7.62 2.43 -22.59
N PRO A 476 7.73 2.54 -23.94
CA PRO A 476 8.98 2.31 -24.65
C PRO A 476 9.82 3.58 -24.85
N VAL A 477 9.46 4.70 -24.22
CA VAL A 477 10.17 5.97 -24.42
C VAL A 477 11.50 5.91 -23.69
N GLU A 478 12.60 5.98 -24.45
CA GLU A 478 13.94 6.07 -23.90
C GLU A 478 14.25 7.50 -23.41
N ALA A 479 14.99 7.60 -22.31
CA ALA A 479 15.30 8.89 -21.69
C ALA A 479 16.23 9.75 -22.56
N GLU A 480 17.25 9.15 -23.18
CA GLU A 480 18.27 9.88 -23.93
C GLU A 480 17.74 10.57 -25.20
N PRO A 481 16.95 9.91 -26.09
CA PRO A 481 16.32 10.59 -27.22
C PRO A 481 15.39 11.72 -26.78
N THR A 482 14.73 11.58 -25.63
CA THR A 482 13.87 12.63 -25.07
C THR A 482 14.70 13.83 -24.62
N ILE A 483 15.85 13.60 -24.00
CA ILE A 483 16.80 14.64 -23.59
C ILE A 483 17.38 15.38 -24.80
N GLU A 484 17.74 14.65 -25.86
CA GLU A 484 18.22 15.23 -27.11
C GLU A 484 17.15 16.10 -27.77
N ALA A 485 15.91 15.64 -27.82
CA ALA A 485 14.79 16.42 -28.35
C ALA A 485 14.56 17.72 -27.57
N LEU A 486 14.73 17.71 -26.24
CA LEU A 486 14.63 18.92 -25.41
C LEU A 486 15.79 19.90 -25.70
N LEU A 487 17.00 19.38 -25.92
CA LEU A 487 18.15 20.21 -26.32
C LEU A 487 17.91 20.88 -27.68
N THR A 488 17.40 20.15 -28.66
CA THR A 488 17.09 20.69 -30.00
C THR A 488 15.99 21.76 -29.95
N GLN A 489 15.02 21.62 -29.05
CA GLN A 489 13.95 22.61 -28.86
C GLN A 489 14.39 23.86 -28.07
N GLY A 490 15.66 23.96 -27.66
CA GLY A 490 16.19 25.14 -26.99
C GLY A 490 15.81 25.26 -25.52
N VAL A 491 15.45 24.15 -24.87
CA VAL A 491 15.17 24.14 -23.42
C VAL A 491 16.46 24.38 -22.63
N PRO A 492 16.45 25.19 -21.54
CA PRO A 492 17.65 25.46 -20.76
C PRO A 492 18.34 24.20 -20.22
N THR A 493 19.65 24.12 -20.41
CA THR A 493 20.48 22.95 -20.10
C THR A 493 20.36 22.49 -18.63
N GLN A 494 20.24 23.42 -17.68
CA GLN A 494 20.09 23.07 -16.26
C GLN A 494 18.75 22.36 -15.98
N SER A 495 17.66 22.79 -16.61
CA SER A 495 16.36 22.10 -16.51
C SER A 495 16.43 20.70 -17.11
N ILE A 496 17.14 20.53 -18.23
CA ILE A 496 17.36 19.23 -18.86
C ILE A 496 18.17 18.30 -17.96
N ARG A 497 19.23 18.81 -17.31
CA ARG A 497 20.03 18.03 -16.35
C ARG A 497 19.21 17.59 -15.14
N ALA A 498 18.41 18.49 -14.56
CA ALA A 498 17.51 18.14 -13.47
C ALA A 498 16.48 17.07 -13.89
N LEU A 499 15.91 17.17 -15.10
CA LEU A 499 15.00 16.15 -15.65
C LEU A 499 15.72 14.81 -15.88
N ARG A 500 16.94 14.83 -16.42
CA ARG A 500 17.77 13.62 -16.58
C ARG A 500 18.03 12.94 -15.24
N GLU A 501 18.34 13.71 -14.21
CA GLU A 501 18.60 13.18 -12.87
C GLU A 501 17.34 12.58 -12.22
N LEU A 502 16.14 13.08 -12.54
CA LEU A 502 14.87 12.47 -12.10
C LEU A 502 14.61 11.10 -12.76
N HIS A 503 15.08 10.90 -13.99
CA HIS A 503 14.94 9.62 -14.71
C HIS A 503 16.05 8.63 -14.35
N ASN A 504 17.21 9.12 -13.91
CA ASN A 504 18.36 8.30 -13.56
C ASN A 504 18.09 7.41 -12.33
N GLY A 505 18.19 6.09 -12.51
CA GLY A 505 17.99 5.13 -11.43
C GLY A 505 16.55 5.08 -10.89
N PHE A 506 15.57 5.57 -11.67
CA PHE A 506 14.16 5.52 -11.29
C PHE A 506 13.69 4.06 -11.16
N THR A 507 12.91 3.78 -10.12
CA THR A 507 12.30 2.48 -9.87
C THR A 507 10.84 2.65 -9.45
N THR A 508 10.02 1.70 -9.83
CA THR A 508 8.61 1.67 -9.45
C THR A 508 8.20 0.33 -8.86
N LYS A 509 7.36 0.41 -7.84
CA LYS A 509 6.89 -0.71 -7.04
C LYS A 509 5.44 -1.00 -7.39
N ILE A 510 5.15 -2.17 -7.95
CA ILE A 510 3.80 -2.65 -8.21
C ILE A 510 3.42 -3.64 -7.09
N SER A 511 2.43 -3.29 -6.28
CA SER A 511 1.94 -4.15 -5.18
C SER A 511 0.53 -4.68 -5.50
N PRO A 512 0.40 -5.74 -6.33
CA PRO A 512 -0.91 -6.21 -6.76
C PRO A 512 -1.65 -6.96 -5.65
N PHE A 513 -0.94 -7.77 -4.84
CA PHE A 513 -1.56 -8.56 -3.76
C PHE A 513 -0.71 -8.64 -2.48
N TYR A 514 0.34 -9.47 -2.48
CA TYR A 514 1.10 -9.86 -1.30
C TYR A 514 2.53 -9.33 -1.36
N ASN A 515 3.18 -9.54 -2.51
CA ASN A 515 4.56 -9.15 -2.73
C ASN A 515 4.63 -7.93 -3.61
N ASP A 516 5.71 -7.18 -3.38
CA ASP A 516 6.05 -6.00 -4.13
C ASP A 516 6.90 -6.40 -5.32
N VAL A 517 6.40 -6.11 -6.52
CA VAL A 517 7.13 -6.31 -7.77
C VAL A 517 7.87 -5.01 -8.07
N ILE A 518 9.20 -5.03 -7.98
CA ILE A 518 10.03 -3.88 -8.32
C ILE A 518 10.31 -3.93 -9.82
N VAL A 519 9.95 -2.85 -10.51
CA VAL A 519 10.19 -2.61 -11.93
C VAL A 519 11.13 -1.40 -12.03
N LYS A 520 12.10 -1.43 -12.94
CA LYS A 520 12.97 -0.29 -13.23
C LYS A 520 12.43 0.46 -14.43
#